data_AF-A0A8T4DHB2-F1
#
_entry.id   AF-A0A8T4DHB2-F1
#
_cell.length_a   1.000
_cell.length_b   1.000
_cell.length_c   1.000
_cell.angle_alpha   90.00
_cell.angle_beta   90.00
_cell.angle_gamma   90.00
#
_symmetry.space_group_name_H-M   'P 1'
#
loop_
_entity.id
_entity.type
_entity.pdbx_description
1 polymer ?
#
loop_
_entity_poly.entity_id
_entity_poly.type
_entity_poly.pdbx_seq_one_letter_code
_entity_poly.pdbx_strand_id
1 'polypeptide(L)'
;MTRKANKKRKAKAKKKLEGAEGVKEKEEEKEDKPLLFGLTDRQMVLFLLGFMLVSAVLLGVWYSIGEFYQAAVFFVARHILLLMGYPAAQISAMDFSGAYLVNFNLVPLLALAIATPKLAMRRRLEMLAIGIPILFLLHVLDIVAHLPYFIELHYMHRLGFATLVVDSLGVIGLAVVFGIWFVICYQEFFRGEQALR
;
A
#
# COMPACT_ATOMS: atom_id res chain seq x y z
N MET A 1 -0.06 -67.72 36.25
CA MET A 1 0.83 -66.57 35.93
C MET A 1 0.20 -65.53 34.97
N THR A 2 -1.12 -65.41 34.83
CA THR A 2 -1.78 -64.69 33.71
C THR A 2 -2.43 -63.34 34.04
N ARG A 3 -2.65 -62.98 35.32
CA ARG A 3 -3.29 -61.71 35.71
C ARG A 3 -2.37 -60.47 35.68
N LYS A 4 -1.07 -60.61 35.98
CA LYS A 4 -0.12 -59.47 36.00
C LYS A 4 0.25 -58.98 34.60
N ALA A 5 0.36 -59.88 33.61
CA ALA A 5 0.70 -59.51 32.23
C ALA A 5 -0.42 -58.70 31.54
N ASN A 6 -1.68 -59.00 31.85
CA ASN A 6 -2.84 -58.34 31.24
C ASN A 6 -3.04 -56.90 31.78
N LYS A 7 -2.75 -56.67 33.07
CA LYS A 7 -2.75 -55.32 33.67
C LYS A 7 -1.66 -54.42 33.08
N LYS A 8 -0.46 -54.97 32.84
CA LYS A 8 0.67 -54.24 32.22
C LYS A 8 0.37 -53.84 30.76
N ARG A 9 -0.30 -54.69 29.99
CA ARG A 9 -0.71 -54.39 28.61
C ARG A 9 -1.78 -53.28 28.53
N LYS A 10 -2.79 -53.30 29.41
CA LYS A 10 -3.82 -52.24 29.46
C LYS A 10 -3.24 -50.89 29.89
N ALA A 11 -2.33 -50.85 30.85
CA ALA A 11 -1.66 -49.60 31.26
C ALA A 11 -0.77 -49.01 30.16
N LYS A 12 -0.08 -49.86 29.37
CA LYS A 12 0.77 -49.42 28.27
C LYS A 12 -0.04 -48.92 27.06
N ALA A 13 -1.23 -49.48 26.81
CA ALA A 13 -2.15 -48.99 25.79
C ALA A 13 -2.78 -47.65 26.18
N LYS A 14 -3.21 -47.49 27.45
CA LYS A 14 -3.80 -46.25 27.95
C LYS A 14 -2.81 -45.07 27.89
N LYS A 15 -1.55 -45.28 28.30
CA LYS A 15 -0.48 -44.26 28.18
C LYS A 15 -0.14 -43.86 26.75
N LYS A 16 -0.37 -44.75 25.77
CA LYS A 16 -0.10 -44.49 24.35
C LYS A 16 -1.25 -43.72 23.69
N LEU A 17 -2.48 -43.91 24.18
CA LEU A 17 -3.67 -43.12 23.80
C LEU A 17 -3.62 -41.73 24.41
N GLU A 18 -3.36 -41.60 25.72
CA GLU A 18 -3.22 -40.29 26.40
C GLU A 18 -2.06 -39.46 25.82
N GLY A 19 -0.96 -40.12 25.41
CA GLY A 19 0.16 -39.45 24.72
C GLY A 19 -0.09 -39.14 23.24
N ALA A 20 -1.06 -39.79 22.59
CA ALA A 20 -1.44 -39.49 21.21
C ALA A 20 -2.54 -38.42 21.14
N GLU A 21 -3.46 -38.42 22.11
CA GLU A 21 -4.45 -37.35 22.32
C GLU A 21 -3.77 -36.06 22.78
N GLY A 22 -2.83 -36.12 23.75
CA GLY A 22 -2.06 -34.95 24.17
C GLY A 22 -1.01 -34.44 23.15
N VAL A 23 -0.73 -35.20 22.08
CA VAL A 23 0.07 -34.75 20.93
C VAL A 23 -0.84 -34.19 19.83
N LYS A 24 -2.02 -34.78 19.61
CA LYS A 24 -3.04 -34.20 18.71
C LYS A 24 -3.61 -32.87 19.22
N GLU A 25 -3.88 -32.76 20.52
CA GLU A 25 -4.32 -31.51 21.16
C GLU A 25 -3.21 -30.44 21.16
N LYS A 26 -1.93 -30.83 21.10
CA LYS A 26 -0.81 -29.88 21.03
C LYS A 26 -0.46 -29.40 19.62
N GLU A 27 -0.91 -30.09 18.57
CA GLU A 27 -0.75 -29.64 17.19
C GLU A 27 -1.89 -28.74 16.71
N GLU A 28 -3.05 -28.75 17.38
CA GLU A 28 -4.23 -27.94 17.01
C GLU A 28 -4.29 -26.56 17.68
N GLU A 29 -3.39 -26.23 18.60
CA GLU A 29 -3.42 -24.93 19.30
C GLU A 29 -2.13 -24.12 19.06
N LYS A 30 -1.73 -23.98 17.79
CA LYS A 30 -1.17 -22.69 17.38
C LYS A 30 -2.37 -21.74 17.27
N GLU A 31 -2.75 -21.17 18.40
CA GLU A 31 -3.50 -19.91 18.39
C GLU A 31 -2.69 -18.95 17.50
N ASP A 32 -3.12 -18.81 16.24
CA ASP A 32 -2.76 -17.74 15.34
C ASP A 32 -3.24 -16.45 16.00
N LYS A 33 -2.51 -15.99 17.02
CA LYS A 33 -2.76 -14.71 17.67
C LYS A 33 -2.71 -13.68 16.55
N PRO A 34 -3.78 -12.90 16.32
CA PRO A 34 -3.83 -12.00 15.18
C PRO A 34 -2.70 -10.98 15.31
N LEU A 35 -1.71 -11.08 14.43
CA LEU A 35 -0.44 -10.35 14.56
C LEU A 35 -0.56 -8.90 14.05
N LEU A 36 -1.59 -8.58 13.27
CA LEU A 36 -1.99 -7.22 12.88
C LEU A 36 -3.37 -7.28 12.22
N PHE A 37 -4.24 -6.31 12.50
CA PHE A 37 -5.55 -6.17 11.84
C PHE A 37 -6.54 -7.36 11.98
N GLY A 38 -6.42 -8.21 13.01
CA GLY A 38 -7.32 -9.37 13.14
C GLY A 38 -7.16 -10.42 12.02
N LEU A 39 -6.02 -10.39 11.30
CA LEU A 39 -5.66 -11.33 10.25
C LEU A 39 -4.72 -12.41 10.80
N THR A 40 -4.87 -13.64 10.31
CA THR A 40 -3.91 -14.71 10.59
C THR A 40 -2.64 -14.53 9.75
N ASP A 41 -1.53 -15.15 10.14
CA ASP A 41 -0.26 -15.10 9.40
C ASP A 41 -0.44 -15.50 7.93
N ARG A 42 -1.24 -16.55 7.69
CA ARG A 42 -1.59 -17.00 6.33
C ARG A 42 -2.33 -15.92 5.55
N GLN A 43 -3.27 -15.21 6.17
CA GLN A 43 -4.02 -14.14 5.51
C GLN A 43 -3.12 -12.93 5.20
N MET A 44 -2.17 -12.61 6.07
CA MET A 44 -1.20 -11.54 5.84
C MET A 44 -0.26 -11.87 4.68
N VAL A 45 0.25 -13.10 4.60
CA VAL A 45 1.08 -13.55 3.47
C VAL A 45 0.28 -13.53 2.16
N LEU A 46 -0.96 -14.02 2.17
CA LEU A 46 -1.83 -13.98 0.99
C LEU A 46 -2.15 -12.54 0.55
N PHE A 47 -2.36 -11.63 1.50
CA PHE A 47 -2.52 -10.20 1.22
C PHE A 47 -1.28 -9.62 0.54
N LEU A 48 -0.09 -9.84 1.10
CA LEU A 48 1.18 -9.36 0.54
C LEU A 48 1.40 -9.90 -0.88
N LEU A 49 1.23 -11.21 -1.09
CA LEU A 49 1.35 -11.81 -2.42
C LEU A 49 0.32 -11.26 -3.40
N GLY A 50 -0.94 -11.11 -2.96
CA GLY A 50 -2.01 -10.52 -3.76
C GLY A 50 -1.71 -9.07 -4.13
N PHE A 51 -1.23 -8.26 -3.17
CA PHE A 51 -0.84 -6.87 -3.40
C PHE A 51 0.30 -6.76 -4.41
N MET A 52 1.33 -7.59 -4.28
CA MET A 52 2.46 -7.63 -5.23
C MET A 52 2.00 -8.01 -6.64
N LEU A 53 1.18 -9.05 -6.76
CA LEU A 53 0.66 -9.51 -8.05
C LEU A 53 -0.23 -8.45 -8.71
N VAL A 54 -1.18 -7.89 -7.97
CA VAL A 54 -2.09 -6.86 -8.50
C VAL A 54 -1.31 -5.60 -8.86
N SER A 55 -0.33 -5.19 -8.05
CA SER A 55 0.53 -4.05 -8.36
C SER A 55 1.32 -4.28 -9.65
N ALA A 56 1.88 -5.47 -9.87
CA ALA A 56 2.61 -5.79 -11.09
C ALA A 56 1.72 -5.72 -12.34
N VAL A 57 0.49 -6.27 -12.26
CA VAL A 57 -0.48 -6.22 -13.36
C VAL A 57 -0.89 -4.77 -13.64
N LEU A 58 -1.26 -4.02 -12.59
CA LEU A 58 -1.67 -2.62 -12.72
C LEU A 58 -0.53 -1.73 -13.21
N LEU A 59 0.72 -2.01 -12.84
CA LEU A 59 1.89 -1.32 -13.36
C LEU A 59 2.05 -1.58 -14.87
N GLY A 60 1.84 -2.82 -15.32
CA GLY A 60 1.81 -3.14 -16.75
C GLY A 60 0.76 -2.33 -17.52
N VAL A 61 -0.44 -2.20 -16.96
CA VAL A 61 -1.49 -1.33 -17.51
C VAL A 61 -1.08 0.14 -17.47
N TRP A 62 -0.45 0.57 -16.38
CA TRP A 62 0.03 1.95 -16.18
C TRP A 62 0.98 2.41 -17.27
N TYR A 63 1.88 1.54 -17.75
CA TYR A 63 2.74 1.89 -18.90
C TYR A 63 1.95 2.31 -20.15
N SER A 64 0.72 1.82 -20.32
CA SER A 64 -0.12 2.16 -21.48
C SER A 64 -0.94 3.44 -21.27
N ILE A 65 -1.32 3.75 -20.02
CA ILE A 65 -2.23 4.88 -19.72
C ILE A 65 -1.56 6.05 -19.01
N GLY A 66 -0.33 5.85 -18.49
CA GLY A 66 0.37 6.78 -17.64
C GLY A 66 0.72 8.09 -18.34
N GLU A 67 1.00 8.05 -19.65
CA GLU A 67 1.23 9.26 -20.45
C GLU A 67 -0.01 10.16 -20.52
N PHE A 68 -1.20 9.57 -20.70
CA PHE A 68 -2.45 10.34 -20.70
C PHE A 68 -2.74 10.96 -19.33
N TYR A 69 -2.48 10.20 -18.26
CA TYR A 69 -2.59 10.72 -16.90
C TYR A 69 -1.62 11.90 -16.68
N GLN A 70 -0.35 11.73 -17.06
CA GLN A 70 0.67 12.76 -16.93
C GLN A 70 0.31 14.01 -17.73
N ALA A 71 -0.27 13.87 -18.92
CA ALA A 71 -0.77 15.00 -19.71
C ALA A 71 -1.87 15.77 -18.96
N ALA A 72 -2.79 15.07 -18.27
CA ALA A 72 -3.80 15.71 -17.44
C ALA A 72 -3.22 16.44 -16.23
N VAL A 73 -2.25 15.84 -15.54
CA VAL A 73 -1.52 16.48 -14.42
C VAL A 73 -0.80 17.73 -14.92
N PHE A 74 -0.06 17.61 -16.04
CA PHE A 74 0.68 18.73 -16.63
C PHE A 74 -0.26 19.85 -17.09
N PHE A 75 -1.42 19.52 -17.66
CA PHE A 75 -2.43 20.51 -18.02
C PHE A 75 -2.80 21.39 -16.82
N VAL A 76 -3.10 20.79 -15.66
CA VAL A 76 -3.43 21.56 -14.44
C VAL A 76 -2.21 22.32 -13.92
N ALA A 77 -1.05 21.67 -13.85
CA ALA A 77 0.18 22.28 -13.37
C ALA A 77 0.60 23.51 -14.19
N ARG A 78 0.45 23.45 -15.51
CA ARG A 78 0.72 24.58 -16.42
C ARG A 78 -0.09 25.82 -16.07
N HIS A 79 -1.37 25.66 -15.70
CA HIS A 79 -2.19 26.81 -15.32
C HIS A 79 -1.69 27.43 -14.01
N ILE A 80 -1.29 26.61 -13.04
CA ILE A 80 -0.71 27.10 -11.79
C ILE A 80 0.61 27.84 -12.05
N LEU A 81 1.50 27.27 -12.86
CA LEU A 81 2.79 27.89 -13.21
C LEU A 81 2.61 29.24 -13.94
N LEU A 82 1.64 29.34 -14.85
CA LEU A 82 1.30 30.60 -15.50
C LEU A 82 0.79 31.64 -14.49
N LEU A 83 -0.05 31.23 -13.54
CA LEU A 83 -0.55 32.10 -12.46
C LEU A 83 0.57 32.58 -11.52
N MET A 84 1.61 31.77 -11.33
CA MET A 84 2.82 32.15 -10.59
C MET A 84 3.72 33.13 -11.35
N GLY A 85 3.42 33.41 -12.63
CA GLY A 85 4.16 34.37 -13.46
C GLY A 85 5.26 33.74 -14.32
N TYR A 86 5.35 32.42 -14.41
CA TYR A 86 6.34 31.76 -15.26
C TYR A 86 5.97 31.90 -16.75
N PRO A 87 6.91 32.31 -17.62
CA PRO A 87 6.68 32.40 -19.06
C PRO A 87 6.34 31.04 -19.68
N ALA A 88 5.42 31.01 -20.64
CA ALA A 88 5.04 29.79 -21.35
C ALA A 88 6.24 29.07 -21.99
N ALA A 89 7.23 29.82 -22.47
CA ALA A 89 8.46 29.28 -23.06
C ALA A 89 9.31 28.47 -22.06
N GLN A 90 9.38 28.91 -20.79
CA GLN A 90 10.09 28.18 -19.74
C GLN A 90 9.34 26.90 -19.35
N ILE A 91 8.01 26.99 -19.26
CA ILE A 91 7.16 25.84 -18.95
C ILE A 91 7.25 24.78 -20.05
N SER A 92 7.29 25.18 -21.33
CA SER A 92 7.43 24.24 -22.45
C SER A 92 8.83 23.66 -22.61
N ALA A 93 9.85 24.29 -22.02
CA ALA A 93 11.22 23.77 -22.06
C ALA A 93 11.42 22.60 -21.09
N MET A 94 10.49 22.37 -20.16
CA MET A 94 10.50 21.20 -19.29
C MET A 94 10.11 19.95 -20.08
N ASP A 95 11.02 18.99 -20.16
CA ASP A 95 10.71 17.66 -20.67
C ASP A 95 10.14 16.80 -19.55
N PHE A 96 8.84 16.52 -19.64
CA PHE A 96 8.14 15.59 -18.73
C PHE A 96 7.93 14.21 -19.36
N SER A 97 8.60 13.92 -20.47
CA SER A 97 8.62 12.58 -21.04
C SER A 97 9.08 11.58 -19.99
N GLY A 98 8.32 10.49 -19.82
CA GLY A 98 8.62 9.47 -18.82
C GLY A 98 8.33 9.86 -17.36
N ALA A 99 7.87 11.08 -17.04
CA ALA A 99 7.56 11.46 -15.65
C ALA A 99 6.42 10.60 -15.04
N TYR A 100 5.56 10.01 -15.87
CA TYR A 100 4.58 9.02 -15.44
C TYR A 100 5.21 7.77 -14.80
N LEU A 101 6.47 7.45 -15.09
CA LEU A 101 7.21 6.34 -14.50
C LEU A 101 7.62 6.59 -13.05
N VAL A 102 7.51 7.83 -12.57
CA VAL A 102 7.75 8.20 -11.17
C VAL A 102 6.41 8.47 -10.45
N ASN A 103 5.38 8.89 -11.21
CA ASN A 103 4.04 9.20 -10.69
C ASN A 103 3.08 7.99 -10.66
N PHE A 104 3.59 6.78 -10.44
CA PHE A 104 2.77 5.56 -10.41
C PHE A 104 2.07 5.31 -9.07
N ASN A 105 2.05 6.27 -8.13
CA ASN A 105 1.45 6.10 -6.79
C ASN A 105 -0.05 5.70 -6.79
N LEU A 106 -0.75 5.90 -7.91
CA LEU A 106 -2.10 5.37 -8.10
C LEU A 106 -2.13 3.83 -8.19
N VAL A 107 -1.08 3.21 -8.73
CA VAL A 107 -0.93 1.75 -8.85
C VAL A 107 -0.99 1.07 -7.47
N PRO A 108 -0.12 1.40 -6.49
CA PRO A 108 -0.21 0.80 -5.17
C PRO A 108 -1.51 1.16 -4.45
N LEU A 109 -2.11 2.34 -4.68
CA LEU A 109 -3.42 2.68 -4.10
C LEU A 109 -4.52 1.73 -4.60
N LEU A 110 -4.62 1.52 -5.92
CA LEU A 110 -5.58 0.59 -6.51
C LEU A 110 -5.28 -0.85 -6.07
N ALA A 111 -4.01 -1.24 -6.03
CA ALA A 111 -3.63 -2.56 -5.59
C ALA A 111 -4.01 -2.81 -4.13
N LEU A 112 -3.80 -1.84 -3.23
CA LEU A 112 -4.30 -1.91 -1.86
C LEU A 112 -5.84 -2.01 -1.85
N ALA A 113 -6.53 -1.23 -2.69
CA ALA A 113 -8.00 -1.25 -2.76
C ALA A 113 -8.55 -2.61 -3.18
N ILE A 114 -7.79 -3.41 -3.93
CA ILE A 114 -8.19 -4.73 -4.43
C ILE A 114 -7.69 -5.84 -3.49
N ALA A 115 -6.42 -5.81 -3.11
CA ALA A 115 -5.78 -6.89 -2.37
C ALA A 115 -6.16 -6.91 -0.88
N THR A 116 -6.56 -5.77 -0.28
CA THR A 116 -6.89 -5.73 1.16
C THR A 116 -8.02 -6.72 1.48
N PRO A 117 -7.77 -7.74 2.31
CA PRO A 117 -8.77 -8.74 2.66
C PRO A 117 -9.86 -8.12 3.54
N LYS A 118 -11.09 -8.65 3.45
CA LYS A 118 -12.26 -8.26 4.28
C LYS A 118 -12.71 -6.80 4.17
N LEU A 119 -12.03 -5.96 3.38
CA LEU A 119 -12.42 -4.57 3.15
C LEU A 119 -13.74 -4.49 2.36
N ALA A 120 -14.76 -3.86 2.93
CA ALA A 120 -16.06 -3.71 2.27
C ALA A 120 -15.96 -2.89 0.97
N MET A 121 -16.78 -3.22 -0.04
CA MET A 121 -16.77 -2.52 -1.34
C MET A 121 -16.97 -1.01 -1.22
N ARG A 122 -17.85 -0.58 -0.31
CA ARG A 122 -18.05 0.85 -0.01
C ARG A 122 -16.76 1.52 0.45
N ARG A 123 -15.97 0.89 1.33
CA ARG A 123 -14.70 1.44 1.82
C ARG A 123 -13.62 1.47 0.76
N ARG A 124 -13.60 0.48 -0.14
CA ARG A 124 -12.72 0.50 -1.33
C ARG A 124 -13.02 1.74 -2.18
N LEU A 125 -14.30 2.00 -2.46
CA LEU A 125 -14.71 3.18 -3.23
C LEU A 125 -14.38 4.48 -2.49
N GLU A 126 -14.61 4.55 -1.17
CA GLU A 126 -14.22 5.72 -0.37
C GLU A 126 -12.70 5.96 -0.41
N MET A 127 -11.90 4.90 -0.30
CA MET A 127 -10.44 4.97 -0.38
C MET A 127 -9.98 5.50 -1.74
N LEU A 128 -10.59 5.05 -2.83
CA LEU A 128 -10.27 5.52 -4.18
C LEU A 128 -10.78 6.95 -4.41
N ALA A 129 -11.99 7.27 -3.96
CA ALA A 129 -12.59 8.59 -4.11
C ALA A 129 -11.81 9.68 -3.35
N ILE A 130 -11.16 9.33 -2.24
CA ILE A 130 -10.30 10.24 -1.47
C ILE A 130 -8.86 10.21 -2.02
N GLY A 131 -8.32 9.02 -2.27
CA GLY A 131 -6.92 8.84 -2.65
C GLY A 131 -6.60 9.33 -4.05
N ILE A 132 -7.47 9.11 -5.04
CA ILE A 132 -7.21 9.54 -6.42
C ILE A 132 -7.07 11.08 -6.49
N PRO A 133 -8.00 11.89 -5.94
CA PRO A 133 -7.84 13.35 -5.93
C PRO A 133 -6.61 13.84 -5.17
N ILE A 134 -6.31 13.25 -4.00
CA ILE A 134 -5.14 13.66 -3.19
C ILE A 134 -3.84 13.38 -3.96
N LEU A 135 -3.69 12.18 -4.51
CA LEU A 135 -2.50 11.82 -5.28
C LEU A 135 -2.39 12.65 -6.56
N PHE A 136 -3.52 12.92 -7.23
CA PHE A 136 -3.54 13.81 -8.39
C PHE A 136 -3.02 15.21 -8.05
N LEU A 137 -3.52 15.82 -6.97
CA LEU A 137 -3.05 17.12 -6.51
C LEU A 137 -1.57 17.09 -6.12
N LEU A 138 -1.11 16.00 -5.49
CA LEU A 138 0.29 15.86 -5.13
C LEU A 138 1.20 15.77 -6.36
N HIS A 139 0.82 15.01 -7.39
CA HIS A 139 1.56 14.98 -8.65
C HIS A 139 1.53 16.33 -9.37
N VAL A 140 0.43 17.09 -9.27
CA VAL A 140 0.37 18.48 -9.78
C VAL A 140 1.38 19.35 -9.05
N LEU A 141 1.41 19.30 -7.71
CA LEU A 141 2.36 20.05 -6.90
C LEU A 141 3.82 19.65 -7.20
N ASP A 142 4.07 18.37 -7.42
CA ASP A 142 5.37 17.84 -7.81
C ASP A 142 5.85 18.47 -9.13
N ILE A 143 5.01 18.48 -10.17
CA ILE A 143 5.33 19.15 -11.44
C ILE A 143 5.59 20.64 -11.24
N VAL A 144 4.76 21.32 -10.43
CA VAL A 144 4.92 22.75 -10.15
C VAL A 144 6.25 23.03 -9.45
N ALA A 145 6.67 22.18 -8.51
CA ALA A 145 7.93 22.30 -7.79
C ALA A 145 9.16 21.96 -8.65
N HIS A 146 8.99 21.15 -9.70
CA HIS A 146 10.06 20.79 -10.62
C HIS A 146 10.58 21.97 -11.46
N LEU A 147 9.75 22.98 -11.77
CA LEU A 147 10.22 24.14 -12.55
C LEU A 147 11.26 24.98 -11.77
N PRO A 148 11.00 25.41 -10.52
CA PRO A 148 12.01 26.02 -9.67
C PRO A 148 13.27 25.16 -9.51
N TYR A 149 13.09 23.85 -9.30
CA TYR A 149 14.21 22.90 -9.18
C TYR A 149 15.07 22.85 -10.45
N PHE A 150 14.44 22.78 -11.62
CA PHE A 150 15.15 22.81 -12.90
C PHE A 150 15.98 24.09 -13.02
N ILE A 151 15.41 25.23 -12.65
CA ILE A 151 16.09 26.53 -12.68
C ILE A 151 17.28 26.57 -11.71
N GLU A 152 17.09 26.16 -10.46
CA GLU A 152 18.16 26.14 -9.45
C GLU A 152 19.32 25.22 -9.85
N LEU A 153 19.01 24.03 -10.37
CA LEU A 153 20.03 23.04 -10.70
C LEU A 153 20.78 23.39 -11.99
N HIS A 154 20.06 23.77 -13.06
CA HIS A 154 20.65 23.98 -14.38
C HIS A 154 21.23 25.38 -14.58
N TYR A 155 20.62 26.42 -14.00
CA TYR A 155 21.08 27.80 -14.20
C TYR A 155 21.90 28.34 -13.04
N MET A 156 21.58 27.95 -11.80
CA MET A 156 22.23 28.50 -10.60
C MET A 156 23.31 27.58 -10.02
N HIS A 157 23.39 26.31 -10.46
CA HIS A 157 24.32 25.28 -9.98
C HIS A 157 24.40 25.20 -8.43
N ARG A 158 23.25 25.30 -7.76
CA ARG A 158 23.15 25.24 -6.29
C ARG A 158 22.06 24.27 -5.87
N LEU A 159 22.35 23.47 -4.84
CA LEU A 159 21.30 22.79 -4.08
C LEU A 159 20.56 23.85 -3.25
N GLY A 160 19.31 24.08 -3.59
CA GLY A 160 18.46 25.06 -2.94
C GLY A 160 17.24 24.43 -2.29
N PHE A 161 16.31 25.30 -1.92
CA PHE A 161 15.06 24.90 -1.27
C PHE A 161 14.20 24.03 -2.20
N ALA A 162 14.27 24.23 -3.53
CA ALA A 162 13.47 23.46 -4.46
C ALA A 162 13.87 21.98 -4.52
N THR A 163 15.16 21.66 -4.38
CA THR A 163 15.63 20.27 -4.28
C THR A 163 15.01 19.55 -3.09
N LEU A 164 15.02 20.19 -1.92
CA LEU A 164 14.43 19.63 -0.71
C LEU A 164 12.93 19.39 -0.88
N VAL A 165 12.22 20.32 -1.52
CA VAL A 165 10.78 20.19 -1.77
C VAL A 165 10.47 19.01 -2.70
N VAL A 166 11.15 18.91 -3.85
CA VAL A 166 10.94 17.83 -4.82
C VAL A 166 11.24 16.46 -4.20
N ASP A 167 12.38 16.31 -3.54
CA ASP A 167 12.77 15.06 -2.89
C ASP A 167 11.76 14.65 -1.80
N SER A 168 11.29 15.62 -1.02
CA SER A 168 10.26 15.40 0.01
C SER A 168 8.94 14.97 -0.60
N LEU A 169 8.51 15.58 -1.71
CA LEU A 169 7.26 15.23 -2.40
C LEU A 169 7.27 13.80 -2.92
N GLY A 170 8.42 13.31 -3.42
CA GLY A 170 8.58 11.90 -3.81
C GLY A 170 8.32 10.93 -2.65
N VAL A 171 8.92 11.19 -1.48
CA VAL A 171 8.72 10.37 -0.28
C VAL A 171 7.28 10.48 0.26
N ILE A 172 6.75 11.69 0.32
CA ILE A 172 5.38 11.97 0.78
C ILE A 172 4.37 11.25 -0.13
N GLY A 173 4.58 11.24 -1.45
CA GLY A 173 3.69 10.58 -2.39
C GLY A 173 3.55 9.10 -2.13
N LEU A 174 4.66 8.42 -1.85
CA LEU A 174 4.62 7.02 -1.45
C LEU A 174 3.92 6.83 -0.09
N ALA A 175 4.27 7.66 0.90
CA ALA A 175 3.73 7.55 2.26
C ALA A 175 2.22 7.80 2.32
N VAL A 176 1.70 8.75 1.53
CA VAL A 176 0.28 9.09 1.47
C VAL A 176 -0.58 7.90 1.04
N VAL A 177 -0.11 7.08 0.09
CA VAL A 177 -0.83 5.88 -0.35
C VAL A 177 -1.12 4.95 0.84
N PHE A 178 -0.07 4.63 1.61
CA PHE A 178 -0.20 3.76 2.77
C PHE A 178 -0.93 4.44 3.93
N GLY A 179 -0.77 5.75 4.11
CA GLY A 179 -1.49 6.53 5.12
C GLY A 179 -3.00 6.53 4.88
N ILE A 180 -3.44 6.74 3.64
CA ILE A 180 -4.86 6.69 3.27
C ILE A 180 -5.42 5.30 3.51
N TRP A 181 -4.72 4.26 3.04
CA TRP A 181 -5.10 2.88 3.29
C TRP A 181 -5.22 2.58 4.78
N PHE A 182 -4.23 2.99 5.58
CA PHE A 182 -4.23 2.79 7.02
C PHE A 182 -5.43 3.47 7.68
N VAL A 183 -5.69 4.75 7.40
CA VAL A 183 -6.81 5.50 8.00
C VAL A 183 -8.17 4.87 7.70
N ILE A 184 -8.38 4.43 6.46
CA ILE A 184 -9.65 3.80 6.06
C ILE A 184 -9.80 2.42 6.71
N CYS A 185 -8.74 1.62 6.69
CA CYS A 185 -8.75 0.27 7.25
C CYS A 185 -8.76 0.26 8.78
N TYR A 186 -8.27 1.33 9.42
CA TYR A 186 -8.20 1.45 10.88
C TYR A 186 -9.58 1.27 11.52
N GLN A 187 -10.65 1.79 10.91
CA GLN A 187 -12.00 1.65 11.47
C GLN A 187 -12.53 0.21 11.44
N GLU A 188 -12.25 -0.56 10.39
CA GLU A 188 -12.70 -1.96 10.31
C GLU A 188 -11.90 -2.85 11.25
N PHE A 189 -10.60 -2.61 11.38
CA PHE A 189 -9.72 -3.50 12.11
C PHE A 189 -9.56 -3.17 13.60
N PHE A 190 -9.66 -1.90 14.00
CA PHE A 190 -9.53 -1.49 15.40
C PHE A 190 -10.86 -1.08 16.06
N ARG A 191 -11.87 -0.67 15.28
CA ARG A 191 -13.19 -0.30 15.81
C ARG A 191 -14.23 -1.43 15.72
N GLY A 192 -13.96 -2.47 14.92
CA GLY A 192 -14.80 -3.65 14.78
C GLY A 192 -14.96 -4.48 16.06
N GLU A 193 -14.06 -4.34 17.05
CA GLU A 193 -14.20 -4.97 18.37
C GLU A 193 -15.15 -4.23 19.33
N GLN A 194 -15.53 -2.97 19.04
CA GLN A 194 -16.40 -2.20 19.94
C GLN A 194 -17.89 -2.19 19.51
N ALA A 195 -18.22 -2.64 18.30
CA ALA A 195 -19.60 -2.63 17.79
C ALA A 195 -20.39 -3.92 18.05
N LEU A 196 -19.80 -4.87 18.78
CA LEU A 196 -20.42 -6.16 19.16
C LEU A 196 -20.54 -6.33 20.69
N ARG A 197 -20.51 -5.24 21.46
CA ARG A 197 -20.90 -5.21 22.87
C ARG A 197 -22.13 -4.34 23.08
#